data_AF-M7T6V2-F1
#
_entry.id   AF-M7T6V2-F1
#
_cell.length_a   1.000
_cell.length_b   1.000
_cell.length_c   1.000
_cell.angle_alpha   90.00
_cell.angle_beta   90.00
_cell.angle_gamma   90.00
#
_symmetry.space_group_name_H-M   'P 1'
#
loop_
_entity.id
_entity.type
_entity.pdbx_description
1 polymer ?
#
loop_
_entity_poly.entity_id
_entity_poly.type
_entity_poly.pdbx_seq_one_letter_code
_entity_poly.pdbx_strand_id
1 'polypeptide(L)'
;MGNNFLDFHIIRPMTPDNADILISGTVHVKEATNGDGTRRHVPKLEPMGQHLVCFAGGMLAVGGQLTRNQAHLEAARQLVDGCIWAYRHMPLGIMPESFSMKKKGNARGTS
;
A
#
# COMPACT_ATOMS: atom_id res chain seq x y z
N MET A 1 -6.01 -16.31 -12.74
CA MET A 1 -6.56 -14.94 -12.76
C MET A 1 -6.51 -14.36 -11.35
N GLY A 2 -5.42 -13.72 -10.93
CA GLY A 2 -5.26 -13.30 -9.53
C GLY A 2 -4.58 -11.94 -9.39
N ASN A 3 -5.22 -11.06 -8.64
CA ASN A 3 -4.62 -10.04 -7.76
C ASN A 3 -3.88 -8.84 -8.38
N ASN A 4 -4.56 -7.98 -9.15
CA ASN A 4 -3.95 -6.78 -9.76
C ASN A 4 -3.85 -5.53 -8.85
N PHE A 5 -4.58 -5.43 -7.73
CA PHE A 5 -4.57 -4.21 -6.89
C PHE A 5 -3.59 -4.31 -5.72
N LEU A 6 -3.57 -5.44 -5.03
CA LEU A 6 -2.77 -5.67 -3.83
C LEU A 6 -1.26 -5.64 -4.12
N ASP A 7 -0.85 -6.13 -5.30
CA ASP A 7 0.57 -6.26 -5.64
C ASP A 7 1.24 -4.95 -6.07
N PHE A 8 0.48 -3.97 -6.55
CA PHE A 8 1.06 -2.74 -7.10
C PHE A 8 0.94 -1.55 -6.17
N HIS A 9 -0.16 -1.44 -5.41
CA HIS A 9 -0.43 -0.25 -4.60
C HIS A 9 -0.13 -0.45 -3.12
N ILE A 10 0.00 -1.68 -2.63
CA ILE A 10 0.15 -1.93 -1.19
C ILE A 10 1.59 -2.24 -0.80
N ILE A 11 2.08 -1.57 0.24
CA ILE A 11 3.39 -1.77 0.85
C ILE A 11 3.29 -2.24 2.29
N ARG A 12 4.25 -3.06 2.70
CA ARG A 12 4.57 -3.27 4.12
C ARG A 12 5.63 -2.23 4.53
N PRO A 13 5.28 -1.24 5.38
CA PRO A 13 6.25 -0.30 5.89
C PRO A 13 7.19 -0.95 6.91
N MET A 14 8.34 -0.32 7.14
CA MET A 14 9.15 -0.57 8.34
C MET A 14 8.55 0.21 9.49
N THR A 15 8.12 -0.50 10.52
CA THR A 15 7.64 0.09 11.77
C THR A 15 8.64 -0.23 12.90
N PRO A 16 8.85 0.70 13.85
CA PRO A 16 9.75 0.49 15.00
C PRO A 16 9.33 -0.69 15.88
N ASP A 17 8.03 -1.02 15.92
CA ASP A 17 7.43 -2.14 16.64
C ASP A 17 7.27 -3.41 15.77
N ASN A 18 7.74 -3.37 14.52
CA ASN A 18 7.63 -4.47 13.55
C ASN A 18 6.18 -4.99 13.36
N ALA A 19 5.21 -4.10 13.53
CA ALA A 19 3.79 -4.34 13.28
C ALA A 19 3.55 -4.84 11.84
N ASP A 20 2.78 -5.92 11.71
CA ASP A 20 2.36 -6.47 10.41
C ASP A 20 1.16 -5.69 9.85
N ILE A 21 1.45 -4.51 9.32
CA ILE A 21 0.46 -3.62 8.73
C ILE A 21 0.68 -3.45 7.23
N LEU A 22 -0.41 -3.13 6.53
CA LEU A 22 -0.37 -2.74 5.12
C LEU A 22 -0.75 -1.27 5.00
N ILE A 23 -0.07 -0.56 4.11
CA ILE A 23 -0.38 0.82 3.74
C ILE A 23 -0.38 0.89 2.23
N SER A 24 -1.33 1.59 1.61
CA SER A 24 -1.25 1.83 0.17
C SER A 24 -0.40 3.07 -0.13
N GLY A 25 0.53 2.90 -1.06
CA GLY A 25 1.40 3.93 -1.59
C GLY A 25 0.92 4.43 -2.96
N THR A 26 1.45 5.57 -3.37
CA THR A 26 1.19 6.16 -4.68
C THR A 26 2.09 5.53 -5.73
N VAL A 27 1.54 5.03 -6.84
CA VAL A 27 2.32 4.53 -7.98
C VAL A 27 2.41 5.62 -9.04
N HIS A 28 3.64 6.03 -9.36
CA HIS A 28 3.93 6.91 -10.49
C HIS A 28 4.48 6.09 -11.64
N VAL A 29 3.80 6.09 -12.79
CA VAL A 29 4.30 5.42 -13.99
C VAL A 29 5.24 6.38 -14.71
N LYS A 30 6.52 6.02 -14.82
CA LYS A 30 7.50 6.76 -15.62
C LYS A 30 7.74 6.04 -16.93
N GLU A 31 7.91 6.79 -18.01
CA GLU A 31 8.44 6.21 -19.24
C GLU A 31 9.96 6.12 -19.15
N ALA A 32 10.48 4.91 -19.38
CA ALA A 32 11.89 4.65 -19.58
C ALA A 32 12.11 4.23 -21.03
N THR A 33 13.10 4.81 -21.69
CA THR A 33 13.54 4.36 -23.02
C THR A 33 14.66 3.36 -22.83
N ASN A 34 14.47 2.14 -23.34
CA ASN A 34 15.51 1.14 -23.38
C ASN A 34 16.61 1.53 -24.39
N GLY A 35 17.79 0.92 -24.27
CA GLY A 35 18.90 1.16 -25.21
C GLY A 35 18.61 0.78 -26.67
N ASP A 36 17.52 0.05 -26.93
CA ASP A 36 17.03 -0.34 -28.25
C ASP A 36 15.98 0.63 -28.84
N GLY A 37 15.67 1.73 -28.13
CA GLY A 37 14.67 2.72 -28.54
C GLY A 37 13.22 2.37 -28.20
N THR A 38 12.96 1.22 -27.56
CA THR A 38 11.61 0.86 -27.09
C THR A 38 11.23 1.65 -25.84
N ARG A 39 9.98 2.12 -25.76
CA ARG A 39 9.43 2.79 -24.57
C ARG A 39 8.81 1.77 -23.63
N ARG A 40 9.20 1.78 -22.37
CA ARG A 40 8.64 0.96 -21.30
C ARG A 40 8.03 1.84 -20.22
N HIS A 41 6.80 1.53 -19.83
CA HIS A 41 6.19 2.08 -18.63
C HIS A 41 6.72 1.35 -17.39
N VAL A 42 7.48 2.05 -16.57
CA VAL A 42 8.05 1.52 -15.32
C VAL A 42 7.26 2.10 -14.14
N PRO A 43 6.49 1.27 -13.41
CA PRO A 43 5.79 1.73 -12.22
C PRO A 43 6.79 1.99 -11.08
N LYS A 44 6.83 3.22 -10.57
CA LYS A 44 7.60 3.61 -9.39
C LYS A 44 6.63 3.79 -8.23
N LEU A 45 6.72 2.92 -7.23
CA LEU A 45 5.94 3.01 -6.00
C LEU A 45 6.62 3.99 -5.04
N GLU A 46 5.92 5.06 -4.71
CA GLU A 46 6.30 5.99 -3.66
C GLU A 46 5.56 5.59 -2.38
N PRO A 47 6.28 5.36 -1.27
CA PRO A 47 5.68 4.87 -0.04
C PRO A 47 5.04 6.03 0.74
N MET A 48 4.10 6.71 0.08
CA MET A 48 3.33 7.82 0.62
C MET A 48 1.91 7.32 0.92
N GLY A 49 1.57 7.22 2.20
CA GLY A 49 0.23 6.91 2.65
C GLY A 49 -0.61 8.18 2.70
N GLN A 50 -1.88 8.09 2.30
CA GLN A 50 -2.84 9.18 2.42
C GLN A 50 -4.03 8.78 3.29
N HIS A 51 -4.70 9.75 3.91
CA HIS A 51 -5.88 9.49 4.73
C HIS A 51 -7.00 8.74 3.99
N LEU A 52 -7.17 9.07 2.72
CA LEU A 52 -8.13 8.44 1.82
C LEU A 52 -7.93 6.93 1.68
N VAL A 53 -6.72 6.41 1.95
CA VAL A 53 -6.42 4.97 1.87
C VAL A 53 -7.19 4.16 2.91
N CYS A 54 -7.57 4.76 4.03
CA CYS A 54 -8.31 4.07 5.09
C CYS A 54 -9.72 3.68 4.65
N PHE A 55 -10.28 4.40 3.68
CA PHE A 55 -11.54 4.03 3.04
C PHE A 55 -11.43 2.68 2.30
N ALA A 56 -10.27 2.38 1.69
CA ALA A 56 -10.06 1.14 0.96
C ALA A 56 -10.13 -0.11 1.86
N GLY A 57 -9.73 0.01 3.14
CA GLY A 57 -9.92 -1.06 4.12
C GLY A 57 -11.40 -1.40 4.32
N GLY A 58 -12.27 -0.39 4.41
CA GLY A 58 -13.72 -0.58 4.49
C GLY A 58 -14.32 -1.20 3.23
N MET A 59 -13.90 -0.74 2.05
CA MET A 59 -14.34 -1.33 0.77
C MET A 59 -13.98 -2.82 0.65
N LEU A 60 -12.74 -3.18 1.02
CA LEU A 60 -12.29 -4.57 0.97
C LEU A 60 -12.99 -5.44 2.03
N ALA A 61 -13.33 -4.89 3.19
CA ALA A 61 -14.11 -5.61 4.20
C ALA A 61 -15.52 -5.92 3.68
N VAL A 62 -16.22 -4.91 3.15
CA VAL A 62 -17.58 -5.09 2.60
C VAL A 62 -17.57 -6.01 1.38
N GLY A 63 -16.66 -5.78 0.43
CA GLY A 63 -16.53 -6.59 -0.77
C GLY A 63 -16.09 -8.03 -0.47
N GLY A 64 -15.19 -8.22 0.49
CA GLY A 64 -14.73 -9.53 0.96
C GLY A 64 -15.85 -10.33 1.61
N GLN A 65 -16.66 -9.68 2.46
CA GLN A 65 -17.83 -10.31 3.10
C GLN A 65 -18.87 -10.75 2.06
N LEU A 66 -19.17 -9.88 1.08
CA LEU A 66 -20.16 -10.17 0.04
C LEU A 66 -19.71 -11.32 -0.89
N THR A 67 -18.42 -11.37 -1.22
CA THR A 67 -17.84 -12.37 -2.13
C THR A 67 -17.31 -13.61 -1.42
N ARG A 68 -17.41 -13.68 -0.08
CA ARG A 68 -16.78 -14.71 0.77
C ARG A 68 -15.29 -14.90 0.45
N ASN A 69 -14.61 -13.81 0.09
CA ASN A 69 -13.19 -13.84 -0.27
C ASN A 69 -12.33 -13.51 0.96
N GLN A 70 -11.75 -14.55 1.55
CA GLN A 70 -10.92 -14.45 2.75
C GLN A 70 -9.68 -13.57 2.55
N ALA A 71 -9.07 -13.57 1.36
CA ALA A 71 -7.90 -12.75 1.09
C ALA A 71 -8.21 -11.24 1.12
N HIS A 72 -9.40 -10.85 0.66
CA HIS A 72 -9.86 -9.45 0.78
C HIS A 72 -10.13 -9.06 2.23
N LEU A 73 -10.69 -9.96 3.04
CA LEU A 73 -10.93 -9.72 4.46
C LEU A 73 -9.60 -9.57 5.24
N GLU A 74 -8.60 -10.39 4.93
CA GLU A 74 -7.26 -10.29 5.53
C GLU A 74 -6.56 -8.99 5.12
N ALA A 75 -6.59 -8.64 3.83
CA ALA A 75 -6.03 -7.38 3.34
C ALA A 75 -6.75 -6.16 3.95
N ALA A 76 -8.07 -6.22 4.08
CA ALA A 76 -8.86 -5.19 4.75
C ALA A 76 -8.42 -5.00 6.20
N ARG A 77 -8.25 -6.09 6.95
CA ARG A 77 -7.80 -6.05 8.35
C ARG A 77 -6.42 -5.43 8.48
N GLN A 78 -5.47 -5.85 7.65
CA GLN A 78 -4.11 -5.30 7.66
C GLN A 78 -4.05 -3.81 7.25
N LEU A 79 -4.92 -3.35 6.35
CA LEU A 79 -5.04 -1.94 5.98
C LEU A 79 -5.64 -1.09 7.09
N VAL A 80 -6.71 -1.58 7.74
CA VAL A 80 -7.34 -0.89 8.87
C VAL A 80 -6.37 -0.81 10.06
N ASP A 81 -5.66 -1.90 10.36
CA ASP A 81 -4.62 -1.92 11.40
C ASP A 81 -3.50 -0.93 11.06
N GLY A 82 -3.14 -0.76 9.79
CA GLY A 82 -2.19 0.25 9.33
C GLY A 82 -2.65 1.69 9.56
N CYS A 83 -3.93 1.97 9.31
CA CYS A 83 -4.52 3.28 9.63
C CYS A 83 -4.52 3.55 11.13
N ILE A 84 -4.93 2.58 11.95
CA ILE A 84 -4.90 2.71 13.42
C ILE A 84 -3.47 2.94 13.91
N TRP A 85 -2.51 2.21 13.35
CA TRP A 85 -1.09 2.37 13.67
C TRP A 85 -0.60 3.79 13.37
N ALA A 86 -0.96 4.33 12.19
CA ALA A 86 -0.58 5.67 11.79
C ALA A 86 -1.19 6.75 12.71
N TYR A 87 -2.43 6.59 13.15
CA TYR A 87 -3.03 7.49 14.15
C TYR A 87 -2.26 7.47 15.48
N ARG A 88 -1.86 6.29 15.95
CA ARG A 88 -1.20 6.11 17.27
C ARG A 88 0.25 6.60 17.29
N HIS A 89 0.95 6.53 16.17
CA HIS A 89 2.39 6.83 16.09
C HIS A 89 2.70 8.25 15.60
N MET A 90 1.67 9.08 15.38
CA MET A 90 1.85 10.48 15.03
C MET A 90 1.89 11.35 16.29
N PRO A 91 2.74 12.39 16.36
CA PRO A 91 2.93 13.21 17.56
C PRO A 91 1.65 13.85 18.09
N LEU A 92 0.70 14.12 17.20
CA LEU A 92 -0.58 14.78 17.50
C LEU A 92 -1.74 13.79 17.72
N GLY A 93 -1.49 12.47 17.62
CA GLY A 93 -2.55 11.44 17.71
C GLY A 93 -3.56 11.45 16.55
N ILE A 94 -3.30 12.24 15.51
CA ILE A 94 -4.12 12.35 14.30
C ILE A 94 -3.23 12.05 13.10
N MET A 95 -3.73 11.22 12.18
CA MET A 95 -3.01 10.90 10.96
C MET A 95 -3.01 12.09 9.99
N PRO A 96 -1.84 12.49 9.43
CA PRO A 96 -1.76 13.51 8.40
C PRO A 96 -2.51 13.11 7.13
N GLU A 97 -2.93 14.12 6.36
CA GLU A 97 -3.52 13.91 5.03
C GLU A 97 -2.59 13.14 4.08
N SER A 98 -1.28 13.39 4.17
CA SER A 98 -0.24 12.65 3.48
C SER A 98 0.96 12.43 4.41
N PHE A 99 1.51 11.22 4.41
CA PHE A 99 2.69 10.86 5.20
C PHE A 99 3.57 9.89 4.42
N SER A 100 4.89 9.97 4.59
CA SER A 100 5.84 9.05 3.95
C SER A 100 6.40 8.06 4.95
N MET A 101 6.47 6.78 4.56
CA MET A 101 7.08 5.73 5.37
C MET A 101 8.19 5.03 4.60
N LYS A 102 9.22 4.54 5.29
CA LYS A 102 10.21 3.68 4.65
C LYS A 102 9.59 2.30 4.42
N LYS A 103 9.58 1.82 3.17
CA LYS A 103 9.19 0.44 2.84
C LYS A 103 10.16 -0.54 3.49
N LYS A 104 9.64 -1.66 4.01
CA LYS A 104 10.48 -2.80 4.44
C LYS A 104 11.18 -3.37 3.22
N GLY A 105 12.51 -3.26 3.21
CA GLY A 105 13.36 -3.75 2.12
C GLY A 105 13.14 -5.25 1.91
N ASN A 106 12.33 -5.60 0.92
CA ASN A 106 12.29 -6.94 0.36
C ASN A 106 12.33 -6.84 -1.16
N ALA A 107 13.32 -7.51 -1.72
CA ALA A 107 13.75 -7.56 -3.10
C ALA A 107 12.70 -8.25 -3.98
N ARG A 108 11.78 -7.48 -4.54
CA ARG A 108 11.03 -7.89 -5.73
C ARG A 108 10.86 -6.71 -6.67
N GLY A 109 11.85 -6.55 -7.54
CA GLY A 109 11.66 -6.02 -8.89
C GLY A 109 11.64 -4.50 -9.06
N THR A 110 12.71 -3.80 -8.64
CA THR A 110 13.21 -2.69 -9.47
C THR A 110 14.25 -3.29 -10.41
N SER A 111 13.85 -3.50 -11.66
CA SER A 111 14.74 -3.49 -12.82
C SER A 111 13.98 -2.89 -14.00
#